data_AF-A0A916E7S5-F1
#
_entry.id   AF-A0A916E7S5-F1
#
_cell.length_a   1.000
_cell.length_b   1.000
_cell.length_c   1.000
_cell.angle_alpha   90.00
_cell.angle_beta   90.00
_cell.angle_gamma   90.00
#
_symmetry.space_group_name_H-M   'P 1'
#
loop_
_entity.id
_entity.type
_entity.pdbx_description
1 polymer ?
#
loop_
_entity_poly.entity_id
_entity_poly.type
_entity_poly.pdbx_seq_one_letter_code
_entity_poly.pdbx_strand_id
1 'polypeptide(L)'
;MNILHEIVREHVDFYLDEFVEKMQIRTGKHVSVPTLWRSLAYCGITRKKLHKASAERNELLRGVFIATIGQYRTDQLVFMDKSSKDERTTNDTSIWLF
;
A
#
# COMPACT_ATOMS: atom_id res chain seq x y z
N MET A 1 15.09 5.63 -18.65
CA MET A 1 14.38 5.23 -17.42
C MET A 1 13.35 6.29 -17.00
N ASN A 2 12.44 6.71 -17.90
CA ASN A 2 11.35 7.65 -17.55
C ASN A 2 10.00 6.93 -17.40
N ILE A 3 9.78 5.90 -18.21
CA ILE A 3 8.53 5.12 -18.25
C ILE A 3 8.23 4.45 -16.90
N LEU A 4 9.25 3.91 -16.22
CA LEU A 4 9.08 3.32 -14.88
C LEU A 4 8.64 4.36 -13.84
N HIS A 5 9.26 5.54 -13.84
CA HIS A 5 8.86 6.61 -12.92
C HIS A 5 7.44 7.13 -13.22
N GLU A 6 7.06 7.19 -14.50
CA GLU A 6 5.74 7.62 -14.93
C GLU A 6 4.65 6.61 -14.51
N ILE A 7 4.87 5.31 -14.75
CA ILE A 7 3.93 4.25 -14.35
C ILE A 7 3.82 4.15 -12.83
N VAL A 8 4.94 4.23 -12.10
CA VAL A 8 4.91 4.23 -10.62
C VAL A 8 4.15 5.46 -10.10
N ARG A 9 4.29 6.63 -10.73
CA ARG A 9 3.59 7.85 -10.30
C ARG A 9 2.09 7.82 -10.62
N GLU A 10 1.71 7.17 -11.71
CA GLU A 10 0.33 7.06 -12.17
C GLU A 10 -0.44 5.95 -11.41
N HIS A 11 0.24 4.87 -10.99
CA HIS A 11 -0.35 3.71 -10.33
C HIS A 11 0.48 3.24 -9.12
N VAL A 12 0.47 4.06 -8.06
CA VAL A 12 1.13 3.79 -6.78
C VAL A 12 0.47 2.60 -6.04
N ASP A 13 -0.82 2.36 -6.24
CA ASP A 13 -1.63 1.41 -5.46
C ASP A 13 -1.58 -0.05 -5.95
N PHE A 14 -0.75 -0.36 -6.95
CA PHE A 14 -0.76 -1.67 -7.61
C PHE A 14 0.13 -2.69 -6.89
N TYR A 15 -0.37 -3.92 -6.78
CA TYR A 15 0.47 -5.05 -6.40
C TYR A 15 1.54 -5.32 -7.48
N LEU A 16 2.63 -6.00 -7.10
CA LEU A 16 3.79 -6.15 -7.98
C LEU A 16 3.45 -6.96 -9.25
N ASP A 17 2.51 -7.89 -9.16
CA ASP A 17 1.94 -8.67 -10.25
C ASP A 17 1.05 -7.83 -11.18
N GLU A 18 0.19 -6.98 -10.62
CA GLU A 18 -0.61 -6.01 -11.40
C GLU A 18 0.30 -5.02 -12.15
N PHE A 19 1.44 -4.67 -11.55
CA PHE A 19 2.45 -3.82 -12.18
C PHE A 19 3.14 -4.54 -13.36
N VAL A 20 3.43 -5.83 -13.22
CA VAL A 20 3.96 -6.67 -14.31
C VAL A 20 2.96 -6.74 -15.47
N GLU A 21 1.68 -6.95 -15.17
CA GLU A 21 0.62 -6.99 -16.17
C GLU A 21 0.50 -5.64 -16.91
N LYS A 22 0.48 -4.52 -16.18
CA LYS A 22 0.46 -3.18 -16.82
C LYS A 22 1.70 -2.88 -17.66
N MET A 23 2.88 -3.30 -17.20
CA MET A 23 4.12 -3.15 -17.95
C MET A 23 4.09 -3.96 -19.26
N GLN A 24 3.52 -5.16 -19.21
CA GLN A 24 3.32 -5.99 -20.39
C GLN A 24 2.34 -5.34 -21.38
N ILE A 25 1.22 -4.78 -20.89
CA ILE A 25 0.25 -4.08 -21.75
C ILE A 25 0.89 -2.86 -22.43
N ARG A 26 1.67 -2.05 -21.70
CA ARG A 26 2.26 -0.81 -22.24
C ARG A 26 3.50 -1.04 -23.11
N THR A 27 4.34 -2.00 -22.76
CA THR A 27 5.66 -2.21 -23.41
C THR A 27 5.66 -3.41 -24.36
N GLY A 28 4.61 -4.24 -24.33
CA GLY A 28 4.54 -5.52 -25.04
C GLY A 28 5.51 -6.59 -24.52
N LYS A 29 6.20 -6.32 -23.40
CA LYS A 29 7.27 -7.16 -22.85
C LYS A 29 6.89 -7.65 -21.47
N HIS A 30 6.89 -8.97 -21.30
CA HIS A 30 6.69 -9.59 -20.01
C HIS A 30 7.98 -9.48 -19.17
N VAL A 31 7.89 -8.81 -18.02
CA VAL A 31 9.01 -8.66 -17.08
C VAL A 31 8.71 -9.49 -15.84
N SER A 32 9.64 -10.33 -15.41
CA SER A 32 9.43 -11.10 -14.18
C SER A 32 9.41 -10.18 -12.94
N VAL A 33 8.59 -10.54 -11.95
CA VAL A 33 8.48 -9.87 -10.64
C VAL A 33 9.85 -9.54 -10.02
N PRO A 34 10.86 -10.44 -9.99
CA PRO A 34 12.18 -10.14 -9.43
C PRO A 34 12.98 -9.12 -10.25
N THR A 35 12.76 -9.06 -11.57
CA THR A 35 13.42 -8.12 -12.47
C THR A 35 12.83 -6.72 -12.33
N LEU A 36 11.52 -6.64 -12.16
CA LEU A 36 10.83 -5.40 -11.81
C LEU A 36 11.31 -4.86 -10.46
N TRP A 37 11.40 -5.73 -9.44
CA TRP A 37 11.90 -5.37 -8.12
C TRP A 37 13.33 -4.80 -8.15
N ARG A 38 14.25 -5.47 -8.86
CA ARG A 38 15.63 -4.97 -9.04
C ARG A 38 15.66 -3.61 -9.73
N SER A 39 14.78 -3.41 -10.71
CA SER A 39 14.67 -2.13 -11.44
C SER A 39 14.12 -1.01 -10.55
N LEU A 40 13.12 -1.29 -9.72
CA LEU A 40 12.57 -0.35 -8.72
C LEU A 40 13.63 0.02 -7.67
N ALA A 41 14.37 -0.96 -7.18
CA ALA A 41 15.47 -0.75 -6.25
C ALA A 41 16.59 0.10 -6.87
N TYR A 42 16.95 -0.16 -8.14
CA TYR A 42 17.89 0.65 -8.89
C TYR A 42 17.42 2.10 -9.07
N CYS A 43 16.10 2.32 -9.20
CA CYS A 43 15.50 3.65 -9.26
C CYS A 43 15.34 4.33 -7.87
N GLY A 44 15.78 3.69 -6.77
CA GLY A 44 15.65 4.24 -5.41
C GLY A 44 14.22 4.31 -4.88
N ILE A 45 13.30 3.54 -5.47
CA ILE A 45 11.88 3.49 -5.08
C ILE A 45 11.73 2.38 -4.04
N THR A 46 11.55 2.76 -2.78
CA THR A 46 11.32 1.83 -1.67
C THR A 46 9.83 1.57 -1.45
N ARG A 47 9.50 0.40 -0.87
CA ARG A 47 8.11 -0.02 -0.58
C ARG A 47 7.27 1.04 0.16
N LYS A 48 7.89 1.84 1.04
CA LYS A 48 7.21 2.95 1.76
C LYS A 48 6.75 4.09 0.84
N LYS A 49 7.46 4.34 -0.27
CA LYS A 49 7.08 5.34 -1.28
C LYS A 49 5.98 4.84 -2.23
N LEU A 50 5.80 3.52 -2.30
CA LEU A 50 4.74 2.88 -3.08
C LEU A 50 3.41 2.81 -2.32
N HIS A 51 3.37 3.10 -1.02
CA HIS A 51 2.10 3.27 -0.34
C HIS A 51 1.61 4.71 -0.52
N LYS A 52 0.51 4.87 -1.26
CA LYS A 52 -0.21 6.14 -1.32
C LYS A 52 -0.76 6.48 0.06
N ALA A 53 -0.87 7.76 0.37
CA ALA A 53 -1.80 8.19 1.42
C ALA A 53 -3.20 7.70 1.01
N SER A 54 -3.91 7.01 1.91
CA SER A 54 -5.25 6.48 1.61
C SER A 54 -6.11 7.57 0.98
N ALA A 55 -6.80 7.26 -0.14
CA ALA A 55 -7.68 8.23 -0.80
C ALA A 55 -8.80 8.73 0.12
N GLU A 56 -9.14 7.94 1.15
CA GLU A 56 -10.07 8.26 2.23
C GLU A 56 -9.52 9.27 3.26
N ARG A 57 -8.25 9.67 3.15
CA ARG A 57 -7.61 10.59 4.08
C ARG A 57 -8.16 12.00 3.90
N ASN A 58 -9.24 12.29 4.63
CA ASN A 58 -9.86 13.61 4.72
C ASN A 58 -9.43 14.28 6.03
N GLU A 59 -8.67 15.37 5.93
CA GLU A 59 -8.14 16.08 7.09
C GLU A 59 -9.22 16.71 7.97
N LEU A 60 -10.34 17.15 7.37
CA LEU A 60 -11.47 17.70 8.11
C LEU A 60 -12.15 16.60 8.95
N LEU A 61 -12.44 15.44 8.35
CA LEU A 61 -13.02 14.32 9.07
C LEU A 61 -12.06 13.80 10.16
N ARG A 62 -10.76 13.80 9.89
CA ARG A 62 -9.73 13.46 10.88
C ARG A 62 -9.72 14.47 12.04
N GLY A 63 -9.82 15.76 11.77
CA GLY A 63 -9.88 16.81 12.79
C GLY A 63 -11.12 16.67 13.68
N VAL A 64 -12.29 16.47 13.07
CA VAL A 64 -13.55 16.21 13.79
C VAL A 64 -13.43 14.95 14.64
N PHE A 65 -12.88 13.86 14.10
CA PHE A 65 -12.68 12.61 14.83
C PHE A 65 -11.76 12.79 16.05
N ILE A 66 -10.63 13.49 15.91
CA ILE A 66 -9.70 13.77 17.01
C ILE A 66 -10.38 14.61 18.10
N ALA A 67 -11.16 15.63 17.71
CA ALA A 67 -11.89 16.46 18.67
C ALA A 67 -12.94 15.64 19.45
N THR A 68 -13.65 14.74 18.76
CA THR A 68 -14.67 13.86 19.37
C THR A 68 -14.03 12.83 20.31
N ILE A 69 -12.96 12.15 19.88
CA ILE A 69 -12.29 11.14 20.72
C ILE A 69 -11.55 11.76 21.91
N GLY A 70 -11.01 12.97 21.75
CA GLY A 70 -10.28 13.67 22.81
C GLY A 70 -11.14 14.02 24.04
N GLN A 71 -12.47 13.88 23.95
CA GLN A 71 -13.38 14.08 25.09
C GLN A 71 -13.41 12.89 26.06
N TYR A 72 -12.96 11.72 25.61
CA TYR A 72 -12.93 10.50 26.42
C TYR A 72 -11.56 10.33 27.05
N ARG A 73 -11.53 9.77 28.26
CA ARG A 73 -10.27 9.36 28.87
C ARG A 73 -9.75 8.09 28.20
N THR A 74 -8.44 7.88 28.28
CA THR A 74 -7.77 6.74 27.64
C THR A 74 -8.33 5.39 28.10
N ASP A 75 -8.79 5.28 29.36
CA ASP A 75 -9.40 4.07 29.92
C ASP A 75 -10.83 3.79 29.42
N GLN A 76 -11.45 4.74 28.71
CA GLN A 76 -12.78 4.58 28.11
C GLN A 76 -12.74 4.23 26.63
N LEU A 77 -11.55 4.18 26.02
CA LEU A 77 -11.37 3.96 24.59
C LEU A 77 -10.98 2.51 24.30
N VAL A 78 -11.75 1.85 23.44
CA VAL A 78 -11.44 0.52 22.91
C VAL A 78 -11.33 0.63 21.40
N PHE A 79 -10.20 0.20 20.83
CA PHE A 79 -9.95 0.25 19.40
C PHE A 79 -10.05 -1.16 18.81
N MET A 80 -10.85 -1.30 17.76
CA MET A 80 -10.95 -2.53 16.99
C MET A 80 -10.66 -2.18 15.53
N ASP A 81 -9.56 -2.70 15.01
CA ASP A 81 -9.20 -2.56 13.60
C ASP A 81 -9.50 -3.86 12.85
N LYS A 82 -10.06 -3.74 11.65
CA LYS A 82 -10.32 -4.90 10.79
C LYS A 82 -9.18 -5.01 9.78
N SER A 83 -8.26 -5.92 10.04
CA SER A 83 -7.32 -6.34 9.00
C SER A 83 -8.07 -7.18 7.98
N SER A 84 -8.21 -6.69 6.75
CA SER A 84 -8.64 -7.54 5.63
C SER A 84 -7.52 -8.55 5.36
N LYS A 85 -7.82 -9.85 5.50
CA LYS A 85 -6.90 -10.90 5.11
C LYS A 85 -7.12 -11.20 3.62
N ASP A 86 -6.19 -10.75 2.78
CA ASP A 86 -6.13 -11.20 1.39
C ASP A 86 -5.57 -12.64 1.36
N GLU A 87 -6.30 -13.57 0.75
CA GLU A 87 -5.89 -14.97 0.61
C GLU A 87 -4.65 -15.14 -0.29
N ARG A 88 -4.30 -14.11 -1.07
CA ARG A 88 -3.07 -14.08 -1.89
C ARG A 88 -1.80 -13.90 -1.06
N THR A 89 -1.92 -13.45 0.19
CA THR A 89 -0.83 -13.45 1.18
C THR A 89 -0.75 -14.82 1.88
N THR A 90 -0.32 -15.84 1.13
CA THR A 90 0.05 -17.14 1.71
C THR A 90 1.42 -17.06 2.38
N ASN A 91 1.43 -16.60 3.63
CA ASN A 91 2.19 -17.14 4.77
C ASN A 91 2.26 -16.10 5.90
N ASP A 92 1.27 -16.13 6.78
CA ASP A 92 1.42 -15.68 8.17
C ASP A 92 0.71 -16.68 9.07
N THR A 93 1.29 -17.87 9.19
CA THR A 93 1.01 -18.80 10.30
C THR A 93 1.59 -18.25 11.59
N SER A 94 1.06 -17.14 12.11
CA SER A 94 1.35 -16.59 13.45
C SER A 94 0.44 -15.39 13.78
N ILE A 95 -0.89 -15.53 13.67
CA ILE A 95 -1.80 -14.51 14.21
C ILE A 95 -2.89 -15.21 15.02
N TRP A 96 -2.50 -15.89 16.10
CA TRP A 96 -3.34 -16.23 17.26
C TRP A 96 -2.42 -16.68 18.41
N LEU A 97 -1.75 -15.74 19.07
CA LEU A 97 -1.24 -15.91 20.43
C LEU A 97 -1.23 -14.53 21.09
N PHE A 98 -2.39 -14.12 21.61
CA PHE A 98 -2.66 -13.76 23.01
C PHE A 98 -4.09 -13.26 23.12
#